data_AF-A0A7S4D7Y9-F1
#
_entry.id   AF-A0A7S4D7Y9-F1
#
_cell.length_a   1.000
_cell.length_b   1.000
_cell.length_c   1.000
_cell.angle_alpha   90.00
_cell.angle_beta   90.00
_cell.angle_gamma   90.00
#
_symmetry.space_group_name_H-M   'P 1'
#
loop_
_entity.id
_entity.type
_entity.pdbx_description
1 polymer ?
#
loop_
_entity_poly.entity_id
_entity_poly.type
_entity_poly.pdbx_seq_one_letter_code
_entity_poly.pdbx_strand_id
1 'polypeptide(L)'
;ADGEGDVDKNAPDAVVHDLTEQDLVNLRRTIYLTIMSSLGFEECAHKLMKLRIPDGLESELCNMLVECCCQERTYLRYYGLLGQRFCLVARKWQEAFDAAFYEQYATVHRLETNKLRNCAKFFAHLLHSDALPWTCLEYVKLNEEDTTSSSRIFIKILCQELSENLGLLRLKERLNDPVMAQIFAGLFPKENPRNTRFAINFFTSIGLGGLTDGLRTHLKNAPKMIMKQAAMEQMAAGGGPGAAADSSSDSSSSSSSDSSSDSDSSSSSSSSSSSDSD
;
A
#
# COMPACT_ATOMS: atom_id res chain seq x y z
N ALA A 1 16.43 -62.69 55.60
CA ALA A 1 16.58 -63.12 54.20
C ALA A 1 15.22 -62.98 53.53
N ASP A 2 14.67 -61.78 53.43
CA ASP A 2 15.09 -60.64 52.59
C ASP A 2 14.74 -60.87 51.12
N GLY A 3 13.87 -60.00 50.62
CA GLY A 3 13.40 -60.00 49.25
C GLY A 3 12.43 -58.84 49.03
N GLU A 4 12.86 -57.63 49.39
CA GLU A 4 12.23 -56.38 48.96
C GLU A 4 12.23 -56.34 47.42
N GLY A 5 11.05 -56.28 46.82
CA GLY A 5 10.84 -55.96 45.41
C GLY A 5 10.20 -54.59 45.33
N ASP A 6 11.04 -53.56 45.39
CA ASP A 6 10.72 -52.16 45.20
C ASP A 6 9.93 -51.98 43.88
N VAL A 7 8.67 -51.56 43.98
CA VAL A 7 7.86 -51.18 42.82
C VAL A 7 8.31 -49.79 42.42
N ASP A 8 9.29 -49.76 41.50
CA ASP A 8 9.87 -48.56 40.92
C ASP A 8 8.76 -47.64 40.36
N LYS A 9 8.42 -46.62 41.15
CA LYS A 9 7.58 -45.48 40.77
C LYS A 9 8.47 -44.47 40.04
N ASN A 10 8.82 -44.72 38.78
CA ASN A 10 9.31 -43.66 37.90
C ASN A 10 9.36 -44.12 36.44
N ALA A 11 8.19 -44.27 35.82
CA ALA A 11 8.12 -44.10 34.37
C ALA A 11 8.12 -42.58 34.09
N PRO A 12 9.13 -42.02 33.38
CA PRO A 12 9.05 -40.63 32.97
C PRO A 12 7.82 -40.48 32.08
N ASP A 13 6.97 -39.49 32.37
CA ASP A 13 5.83 -39.14 31.52
C ASP A 13 6.30 -39.10 30.06
N ALA A 14 5.82 -40.05 29.25
CA ALA A 14 6.13 -40.07 27.84
C ALA A 14 5.54 -38.79 27.24
N VAL A 15 6.40 -37.81 26.98
CA VAL A 15 6.00 -36.51 26.41
C VAL A 15 5.47 -36.79 25.01
N VAL A 16 4.14 -36.92 24.90
CA VAL A 16 3.46 -37.10 23.62
C VAL A 16 3.58 -35.79 22.85
N HIS A 17 4.41 -35.78 21.82
CA HIS A 17 4.47 -34.67 20.87
C HIS A 17 3.30 -34.81 19.89
N ASP A 18 2.33 -33.91 20.02
CA ASP A 18 1.23 -33.79 19.07
C ASP A 18 1.76 -33.20 17.75
N LEU A 19 1.76 -34.02 16.70
CA LEU A 19 2.11 -33.64 15.33
C LEU A 19 0.87 -33.29 14.49
N THR A 20 -0.33 -33.32 15.07
CA THR A 20 -1.59 -33.26 14.32
C THR A 20 -2.25 -31.87 14.31
N GLU A 21 -1.66 -30.88 14.98
CA GLU A 21 -2.13 -29.49 15.05
C GLU A 21 -3.64 -29.35 15.39
N GLN A 22 -4.23 -30.35 16.06
CA GLN A 22 -5.67 -30.45 16.25
C GLN A 22 -6.24 -29.27 17.05
N ASP A 23 -5.50 -28.79 18.04
CA ASP A 23 -5.89 -27.65 18.85
C ASP A 23 -5.97 -26.35 18.03
N LEU A 24 -5.06 -26.15 17.07
CA LEU A 24 -5.10 -25.00 16.17
C LEU A 24 -6.31 -25.07 15.22
N VAL A 25 -6.58 -26.25 14.67
CA VAL A 25 -7.76 -26.46 13.80
C VAL A 25 -9.05 -26.23 14.58
N ASN A 26 -9.14 -26.70 15.81
CA ASN A 26 -10.29 -26.49 16.70
C ASN A 26 -10.47 -25.00 17.05
N LEU A 27 -9.37 -24.29 17.30
CA LEU A 27 -9.38 -22.85 17.53
C LEU A 27 -9.90 -22.10 16.29
N ARG A 28 -9.34 -22.37 15.11
CA ARG A 28 -9.78 -21.77 13.83
C ARG A 28 -11.27 -21.99 13.59
N ARG A 29 -11.76 -23.22 13.80
CA ARG A 29 -13.17 -23.55 13.66
C ARG A 29 -14.05 -22.76 14.63
N THR A 30 -13.62 -22.63 15.88
CA THR A 30 -14.36 -21.89 16.91
C THR A 30 -14.44 -20.40 16.58
N ILE A 31 -13.33 -19.81 16.13
CA ILE A 31 -13.28 -18.42 15.66
C ILE A 31 -14.23 -18.21 14.47
N TYR A 32 -14.12 -19.06 13.44
CA TYR A 32 -14.96 -18.99 12.25
C TYR A 32 -16.45 -19.06 12.59
N LEU A 33 -16.85 -20.04 13.40
CA LEU A 33 -18.25 -20.18 13.82
C LEU A 33 -18.72 -18.98 14.65
N THR A 34 -17.85 -18.39 15.46
CA THR A 34 -18.18 -17.18 16.25
C THR A 34 -18.39 -15.96 15.34
N ILE A 35 -17.54 -15.79 14.33
CA ILE A 35 -17.67 -14.70 13.34
C ILE A 35 -18.96 -14.85 12.53
N MET A 36 -19.25 -16.04 12.03
CA MET A 36 -20.41 -16.31 11.17
C MET A 36 -21.74 -16.34 11.91
N SER A 37 -21.75 -16.68 13.20
CA SER A 37 -22.98 -16.70 14.02
C SER A 37 -23.33 -15.34 14.63
N SER A 38 -22.46 -14.35 14.53
CA SER A 38 -22.68 -13.03 15.12
C SER A 38 -23.35 -12.09 14.11
N LEU A 39 -24.36 -11.35 14.56
CA LEU A 39 -25.08 -10.40 13.69
C LEU A 39 -24.39 -9.03 13.66
N GLY A 40 -23.84 -8.61 14.79
CA GLY A 40 -23.18 -7.31 14.96
C GLY A 40 -21.70 -7.45 15.31
N PHE A 41 -20.88 -6.48 14.87
CA PHE A 41 -19.43 -6.51 15.13
C PHE A 41 -19.12 -6.36 16.63
N GLU A 42 -19.91 -5.61 17.39
CA GLU A 42 -19.72 -5.46 18.83
C GLU A 42 -19.97 -6.77 19.59
N GLU A 43 -21.03 -7.49 19.20
CA GLU A 43 -21.35 -8.80 19.75
C GLU A 43 -20.24 -9.81 19.43
N CYS A 44 -19.77 -9.82 18.18
CA CYS A 44 -18.68 -10.68 17.76
C CYS A 44 -17.40 -10.38 18.53
N ALA A 45 -17.00 -9.10 18.63
CA ALA A 45 -15.82 -8.69 19.39
C ALA A 45 -15.90 -9.15 20.84
N HIS A 46 -17.06 -8.97 21.48
CA HIS A 46 -17.27 -9.40 22.86
C HIS A 46 -17.20 -10.93 23.02
N LYS A 47 -17.80 -11.70 22.10
CA LYS A 47 -17.72 -13.17 22.11
C LYS A 47 -16.28 -13.67 21.90
N LEU A 48 -15.57 -13.10 20.93
CA LEU A 48 -14.19 -13.46 20.62
C LEU A 48 -13.24 -13.12 21.78
N MET A 49 -13.43 -11.98 22.46
CA MET A 49 -12.63 -11.64 23.65
C MET A 49 -12.91 -12.58 24.84
N LYS A 50 -14.10 -13.18 24.91
CA LYS A 50 -14.43 -14.18 25.95
C LYS A 50 -13.81 -15.55 25.72
N LEU A 51 -13.40 -15.88 24.49
CA LEU A 51 -12.80 -17.18 24.16
C LEU A 51 -11.43 -17.41 24.84
N ARG A 52 -10.83 -16.39 25.49
CA ARG A 52 -9.52 -16.46 26.17
C ARG A 52 -8.49 -17.19 25.31
N ILE A 53 -8.16 -16.58 24.18
CA ILE A 53 -7.15 -17.09 23.25
C ILE A 53 -5.81 -17.22 23.99
N PRO A 54 -5.11 -18.37 23.87
CA PRO A 54 -3.79 -18.55 24.47
C PRO A 54 -2.82 -17.48 23.97
N ASP A 55 -1.93 -17.02 24.87
CA ASP A 55 -0.89 -16.06 24.51
C ASP A 55 0.00 -16.66 23.41
N GLY A 56 0.17 -15.93 22.30
CA GLY A 56 0.90 -16.36 21.10
C GLY A 56 0.00 -16.78 19.93
N LEU A 57 -1.30 -17.01 20.15
CA LEU A 57 -2.27 -17.35 19.09
C LEU A 57 -3.15 -16.16 18.66
N GLU A 58 -2.81 -14.95 19.08
CA GLU A 58 -3.51 -13.74 18.64
C GLU A 58 -3.35 -13.48 17.13
N SER A 59 -2.19 -13.83 16.57
CA SER A 59 -1.95 -13.79 15.13
C SER A 59 -2.93 -14.66 14.36
N GLU A 60 -3.28 -15.82 14.91
CA GLU A 60 -4.22 -16.77 14.30
C GLU A 60 -5.63 -16.20 14.25
N LEU A 61 -6.07 -15.45 15.28
CA LEU A 61 -7.36 -14.75 15.24
C LEU A 61 -7.39 -13.68 14.15
N CYS A 62 -6.34 -12.86 14.06
CA CYS A 62 -6.22 -11.81 13.04
C CYS A 62 -6.21 -12.42 11.63
N ASN A 63 -5.44 -13.48 11.41
CA ASN A 63 -5.36 -14.20 10.14
C ASN A 63 -6.71 -14.79 9.76
N MET A 64 -7.38 -15.51 10.67
CA MET A 64 -8.71 -16.05 10.44
C MET A 64 -9.74 -14.96 10.10
N LEU A 65 -9.68 -13.80 10.76
CA LEU A 65 -10.57 -12.68 10.48
C LEU A 65 -10.34 -12.12 9.06
N VAL A 66 -9.08 -11.95 8.66
CA VAL A 66 -8.72 -11.50 7.30
C VAL A 66 -9.13 -12.54 6.26
N GLU A 67 -8.90 -13.82 6.50
CA GLU A 67 -9.29 -14.91 5.60
C GLU A 67 -10.81 -14.97 5.41
N CYS A 68 -11.58 -14.89 6.50
CA CYS A 68 -13.04 -14.82 6.44
C CYS A 68 -13.49 -13.63 5.59
N CYS A 69 -12.91 -12.44 5.81
CA CYS A 69 -13.20 -11.25 5.02
C CYS A 69 -12.85 -11.44 3.53
N CYS A 70 -11.75 -12.11 3.21
CA CYS A 70 -11.31 -12.36 1.85
C CYS A 70 -12.26 -13.30 1.10
N GLN A 71 -12.81 -14.31 1.79
CA GLN A 71 -13.64 -15.36 1.21
C GLN A 71 -15.08 -14.90 0.91
N GLU A 72 -15.52 -13.76 1.46
CA GLU A 72 -16.83 -13.20 1.17
C GLU A 72 -17.02 -12.84 -0.31
N ARG A 73 -18.26 -12.91 -0.80
CA ARG A 73 -18.57 -12.50 -2.17
C ARG A 73 -18.32 -11.00 -2.40
N THR A 74 -18.59 -10.19 -1.38
CA THR A 74 -18.46 -8.73 -1.39
C THR A 74 -17.94 -8.26 -0.06
N TYR A 75 -17.11 -7.22 -0.06
CA TYR A 75 -16.61 -6.61 1.17
C TYR A 75 -17.76 -6.13 2.08
N LEU A 76 -17.77 -6.65 3.31
CA LEU A 76 -18.70 -6.22 4.35
C LEU A 76 -17.96 -5.32 5.34
N ARG A 77 -18.49 -4.12 5.58
CA ARG A 77 -17.93 -3.16 6.57
C ARG A 77 -17.84 -3.75 7.98
N TYR A 78 -18.64 -4.77 8.28
CA TYR A 78 -18.58 -5.57 9.51
C TYR A 78 -17.15 -6.00 9.87
N TYR A 79 -16.38 -6.54 8.90
CA TYR A 79 -15.02 -7.02 9.16
C TYR A 79 -14.08 -5.85 9.50
N GLY A 80 -14.14 -4.75 8.75
CA GLY A 80 -13.33 -3.56 9.02
C GLY A 80 -13.58 -2.98 10.42
N LEU A 81 -14.84 -2.88 10.84
CA LEU A 81 -15.21 -2.42 12.18
C LEU A 81 -14.76 -3.38 13.28
N LEU A 82 -14.84 -4.69 13.03
CA LEU A 82 -14.36 -5.72 13.95
C LEU A 82 -12.83 -5.61 14.13
N GLY A 83 -12.08 -5.53 13.02
CA GLY A 83 -10.63 -5.32 13.05
C GLY A 83 -10.23 -4.02 13.75
N GLN A 84 -10.92 -2.93 13.44
CA GLN A 84 -10.72 -1.63 14.11
C GLN A 84 -10.90 -1.76 15.62
N ARG A 85 -11.96 -2.45 16.07
CA ARG A 85 -12.21 -2.65 17.50
C ARG A 85 -11.07 -3.40 18.17
N PHE A 86 -10.56 -4.47 17.58
CA PHE A 86 -9.42 -5.22 18.13
C PHE A 86 -8.15 -4.37 18.21
N CYS A 87 -7.83 -3.65 17.13
CA CYS A 87 -6.68 -2.74 17.10
C CYS A 87 -6.74 -1.68 18.21
N LEU A 88 -7.92 -1.13 18.52
CA LEU A 88 -8.09 -0.11 19.56
C LEU A 88 -8.09 -0.67 20.99
N VAL A 89 -8.31 -1.98 21.16
CA VAL A 89 -8.34 -2.62 22.49
C VAL A 89 -6.94 -2.83 23.05
N ALA A 90 -6.01 -3.36 22.25
CA ALA A 90 -4.65 -3.62 22.71
C ALA A 90 -3.65 -3.61 21.56
N ARG A 91 -2.45 -3.11 21.83
CA ARG A 91 -1.35 -3.00 20.85
C ARG A 91 -0.95 -4.34 20.23
N LYS A 92 -1.04 -5.45 20.99
CA LYS A 92 -0.76 -6.80 20.49
C LYS A 92 -1.58 -7.17 19.25
N TRP A 93 -2.83 -6.70 19.15
CA TRP A 93 -3.67 -6.92 17.98
C TRP A 93 -3.22 -6.08 16.79
N GLN A 94 -2.74 -4.86 17.02
CA GLN A 94 -2.18 -4.01 15.95
C GLN A 94 -0.95 -4.67 15.34
N GLU A 95 -0.05 -5.18 16.17
CA GLU A 95 1.15 -5.90 15.73
C GLU A 95 0.79 -7.19 14.96
N ALA A 96 -0.24 -7.91 15.40
CA ALA A 96 -0.76 -9.07 14.68
C ALA A 96 -1.37 -8.71 13.32
N PHE A 97 -2.13 -7.61 13.22
CA PHE A 97 -2.67 -7.14 11.93
C PHE A 97 -1.60 -6.57 11.00
N ASP A 98 -0.54 -5.96 11.53
CA ASP A 98 0.61 -5.53 10.74
C ASP A 98 1.35 -6.73 10.13
N ALA A 99 1.63 -7.76 10.94
CA ALA A 99 2.20 -9.02 10.45
C ALA A 99 1.28 -9.70 9.40
N ALA A 100 -0.03 -9.70 9.63
CA ALA A 100 -1.00 -10.21 8.66
C ALA A 100 -0.97 -9.41 7.35
N PHE A 101 -0.84 -8.08 7.41
CA PHE A 101 -0.71 -7.24 6.20
C PHE A 101 0.54 -7.62 5.40
N TYR A 102 1.68 -7.80 6.06
CA TYR A 102 2.92 -8.24 5.42
C TYR A 102 2.75 -9.59 4.71
N GLU A 103 2.21 -10.59 5.40
CA GLU A 103 2.02 -11.94 4.84
C GLU A 103 1.05 -11.95 3.64
N GLN A 104 -0.06 -11.23 3.76
CA GLN A 104 -1.06 -11.11 2.70
C GLN A 104 -0.50 -10.37 1.48
N TYR A 105 0.32 -9.33 1.69
CA TYR A 105 0.96 -8.62 0.59
C TYR A 105 2.05 -9.47 -0.08
N ALA A 106 2.85 -10.22 0.68
CA ALA A 106 3.87 -11.12 0.15
C ALA A 106 3.27 -12.24 -0.72
N THR A 107 2.09 -12.76 -0.34
CA THR A 107 1.40 -13.86 -1.04
C THR A 107 0.30 -13.38 -2.00
N VAL A 108 0.19 -12.07 -2.23
CA VAL A 108 -0.86 -11.41 -3.04
C VAL A 108 -1.01 -11.98 -4.45
N HIS A 109 0.07 -12.50 -5.02
CA HIS A 109 0.09 -13.09 -6.36
C HIS A 109 -0.69 -14.42 -6.47
N ARG A 110 -0.95 -15.09 -5.34
CA ARG A 110 -1.73 -16.33 -5.26
C ARG A 110 -3.23 -16.09 -5.07
N LEU A 111 -3.61 -14.87 -4.70
CA LEU A 111 -4.98 -14.51 -4.41
C LEU A 111 -5.74 -14.19 -5.70
N GLU A 112 -6.98 -14.67 -5.79
CA GLU A 112 -7.89 -14.31 -6.86
C GLU A 112 -8.40 -12.86 -6.72
N THR A 113 -8.94 -12.31 -7.80
CA THR A 113 -9.34 -10.90 -7.89
C THR A 113 -10.38 -10.46 -6.84
N ASN A 114 -11.29 -11.35 -6.45
CA ASN A 114 -12.28 -11.07 -5.42
C ASN A 114 -11.66 -10.98 -4.02
N LYS A 115 -10.80 -11.95 -3.68
CA LYS A 115 -10.05 -11.96 -2.41
C LYS A 115 -9.18 -10.71 -2.29
N LEU A 116 -8.47 -10.35 -3.37
CA LEU A 116 -7.68 -9.11 -3.43
C LEU A 116 -8.50 -7.87 -3.12
N ARG A 117 -9.71 -7.77 -3.71
CA ARG A 117 -10.60 -6.63 -3.51
C ARG A 117 -11.04 -6.50 -2.06
N ASN A 118 -11.48 -7.59 -1.45
CA ASN A 118 -11.97 -7.56 -0.08
C ASN A 118 -10.82 -7.32 0.91
N CYS A 119 -9.67 -7.96 0.69
CA CYS A 119 -8.46 -7.77 1.49
C CYS A 119 -8.00 -6.31 1.46
N ALA A 120 -7.89 -5.71 0.27
CA ALA A 120 -7.49 -4.32 0.11
C ALA A 120 -8.48 -3.36 0.80
N LYS A 121 -9.80 -3.59 0.66
CA LYS A 121 -10.82 -2.77 1.33
C LYS A 121 -10.78 -2.90 2.86
N PHE A 122 -10.48 -4.10 3.38
CA PHE A 122 -10.31 -4.33 4.81
C PHE A 122 -9.14 -3.52 5.38
N PHE A 123 -7.95 -3.62 4.77
CA PHE A 123 -6.79 -2.87 5.25
C PHE A 123 -6.91 -1.36 5.00
N ALA A 124 -7.55 -0.93 3.91
CA ALA A 124 -7.90 0.47 3.71
C ALA A 124 -8.76 0.99 4.87
N HIS A 125 -9.73 0.19 5.36
CA HIS A 125 -10.56 0.55 6.50
C HIS A 125 -9.76 0.75 7.78
N LEU A 126 -8.80 -0.13 8.07
CA LEU A 126 -7.95 -0.02 9.25
C LEU A 126 -7.02 1.21 9.18
N LEU A 127 -6.51 1.54 7.99
CA LEU A 127 -5.62 2.68 7.77
C LEU A 127 -6.35 4.03 7.87
N HIS A 128 -7.54 4.17 7.26
CA HIS A 128 -8.28 5.44 7.30
C HIS A 128 -8.93 5.71 8.66
N SER A 129 -9.22 4.67 9.44
CA SER A 129 -9.74 4.78 10.80
C SER A 129 -8.64 4.96 11.87
N ASP A 130 -7.39 5.15 11.45
CA ASP A 130 -6.19 5.28 12.31
C ASP A 130 -6.04 4.09 13.31
N ALA A 131 -6.55 2.91 12.95
CA ALA A 131 -6.48 1.70 13.77
C ALA A 131 -5.17 0.94 13.57
N LEU A 132 -4.62 0.97 12.35
CA LEU A 132 -3.33 0.40 11.99
C LEU A 132 -2.36 1.54 11.64
N PRO A 133 -1.10 1.50 12.11
CA PRO A 133 -0.13 2.52 11.77
C PRO A 133 0.17 2.52 10.27
N TRP A 134 0.42 3.70 9.70
CA TRP A 134 0.75 3.84 8.28
C TRP A 134 2.14 3.27 7.91
N THR A 135 2.92 2.87 8.92
CA THR A 135 4.22 2.19 8.76
C THR A 135 4.10 0.89 7.96
N CYS A 136 2.94 0.23 8.00
CA CYS A 136 2.67 -1.00 7.23
C CYS A 136 2.85 -0.81 5.71
N LEU A 137 2.72 0.43 5.20
CA LEU A 137 2.94 0.71 3.78
C LEU A 137 4.40 0.60 3.34
N GLU A 138 5.36 0.45 4.26
CA GLU A 138 6.78 0.20 3.94
C GLU A 138 6.98 -1.06 3.09
N TYR A 139 6.17 -2.09 3.32
CA TYR A 139 6.26 -3.35 2.58
C TYR A 139 5.83 -3.19 1.11
N VAL A 140 5.13 -2.10 0.78
CA VAL A 140 4.62 -1.83 -0.57
C VAL A 140 5.68 -1.12 -1.40
N LYS A 141 6.23 -1.84 -2.38
CA LYS A 141 7.19 -1.29 -3.35
C LYS A 141 6.53 -1.16 -4.71
N LEU A 142 6.62 0.01 -5.33
CA LEU A 142 6.02 0.31 -6.63
C LEU A 142 7.12 0.43 -7.70
N ASN A 143 7.64 -0.72 -8.12
CA ASN A 143 8.67 -0.85 -9.16
C ASN A 143 8.18 -1.74 -10.32
N GLU A 144 8.78 -1.60 -11.49
CA GLU A 144 8.45 -2.45 -12.66
C GLU A 144 8.88 -3.92 -12.46
N GLU A 145 9.99 -4.15 -11.76
CA GLU A 145 10.60 -5.47 -11.57
C GLU A 145 9.96 -6.26 -10.42
N ASP A 146 9.71 -5.58 -9.29
CA ASP A 146 9.21 -6.24 -8.06
C ASP A 146 7.68 -6.36 -8.01
N THR A 147 6.93 -5.64 -8.85
CA THR A 147 5.45 -5.65 -8.78
C THR A 147 4.80 -6.57 -9.80
N THR A 148 4.00 -7.51 -9.29
CA THR A 148 3.12 -8.33 -10.11
C THR A 148 1.83 -7.59 -10.50
N SER A 149 1.10 -8.10 -11.50
CA SER A 149 -0.24 -7.58 -11.85
C SER A 149 -1.20 -7.61 -10.65
N SER A 150 -1.19 -8.67 -9.84
CA SER A 150 -2.01 -8.79 -8.62
C SER A 150 -1.65 -7.73 -7.57
N SER A 151 -0.35 -7.49 -7.36
CA SER A 151 0.13 -6.44 -6.45
C SER A 151 -0.36 -5.06 -6.88
N ARG A 152 -0.30 -4.78 -8.18
CA ARG A 152 -0.81 -3.52 -8.77
C ARG A 152 -2.32 -3.35 -8.58
N ILE A 153 -3.09 -4.43 -8.74
CA ILE A 153 -4.54 -4.41 -8.49
C ILE A 153 -4.82 -4.15 -7.00
N PHE A 154 -4.07 -4.79 -6.10
CA PHE A 154 -4.19 -4.59 -4.66
C PHE A 154 -3.94 -3.13 -4.28
N ILE A 155 -2.80 -2.56 -4.69
CA ILE A 155 -2.45 -1.15 -4.40
C ILE A 155 -3.48 -0.21 -5.01
N LYS A 156 -3.95 -0.48 -6.23
CA LYS A 156 -5.01 0.30 -6.87
C LYS A 156 -6.27 0.37 -5.99
N ILE A 157 -6.77 -0.77 -5.54
CA ILE A 157 -8.01 -0.83 -4.75
C ILE A 157 -7.78 -0.18 -3.38
N LEU A 158 -6.64 -0.44 -2.74
CA LEU A 158 -6.27 0.15 -1.45
C LEU A 158 -6.28 1.68 -1.52
N CYS A 159 -5.57 2.26 -2.49
CA CYS A 159 -5.48 3.73 -2.63
C CYS A 159 -6.82 4.36 -3.05
N GLN A 160 -7.63 3.71 -3.90
CA GLN A 160 -8.96 4.19 -4.25
C GLN A 160 -9.86 4.26 -3.02
N GLU A 161 -9.93 3.17 -2.25
CA GLU A 161 -10.75 3.11 -1.03
C GLU A 161 -10.29 4.14 0.02
N LEU A 162 -8.97 4.33 0.19
CA LEU A 162 -8.44 5.39 1.06
C LEU A 162 -8.86 6.78 0.60
N SER A 163 -8.79 7.04 -0.71
CA SER A 163 -9.17 8.34 -1.28
C SER A 163 -10.67 8.62 -1.16
N GLU A 164 -11.52 7.59 -1.25
CA GLU A 164 -12.97 7.70 -1.09
C GLU A 164 -13.37 8.03 0.35
N ASN A 165 -12.68 7.46 1.35
CA ASN A 165 -13.01 7.66 2.77
C ASN A 165 -12.36 8.92 3.38
N LEU A 166 -11.08 9.21 3.08
CA LEU A 166 -10.37 10.38 3.63
C LEU A 166 -10.53 11.64 2.77
N GLY A 167 -10.76 11.47 1.48
CA GLY A 167 -10.61 12.51 0.47
C GLY A 167 -9.15 12.69 0.00
N LEU A 168 -8.99 13.16 -1.24
CA LEU A 168 -7.68 13.29 -1.90
C LEU A 168 -6.72 14.26 -1.19
N LEU A 169 -7.24 15.37 -0.64
CA LEU A 169 -6.42 16.39 0.02
C LEU A 169 -5.82 15.88 1.34
N ARG A 170 -6.65 15.28 2.20
CA ARG A 170 -6.19 14.70 3.48
C ARG A 170 -5.23 13.55 3.25
N LEU A 171 -5.51 12.71 2.26
CA LEU A 171 -4.60 11.63 1.87
C LEU A 171 -3.25 12.18 1.40
N LYS A 172 -3.25 13.26 0.59
CA LYS A 172 -2.02 13.93 0.14
C LYS A 172 -1.22 14.52 1.31
N GLU A 173 -1.88 15.16 2.27
CA GLU A 173 -1.20 15.70 3.46
C GLU A 173 -0.53 14.59 4.28
N ARG A 174 -1.24 13.49 4.54
CA ARG A 174 -0.71 12.34 5.28
C ARG A 174 0.45 11.65 4.55
N LEU A 175 0.36 11.47 3.23
CA LEU A 175 1.41 10.83 2.43
C LEU A 175 2.65 11.71 2.22
N ASN A 176 2.54 13.04 2.39
CA ASN A 176 3.67 13.97 2.27
C ASN A 176 4.29 14.35 3.63
N ASP A 177 3.96 13.63 4.71
CA ASP A 177 4.59 13.87 6.01
C ASP A 177 6.12 13.61 5.91
N PRO A 178 6.97 14.60 6.22
CA PRO A 178 8.42 14.47 6.12
C PRO A 178 9.00 13.37 7.01
N VAL A 179 8.35 13.02 8.13
CA VAL A 179 8.83 11.97 9.04
C VAL A 179 8.59 10.58 8.44
N MET A 180 7.47 10.40 7.74
CA MET A 180 7.07 9.12 7.12
C MET A 180 7.59 8.97 5.68
N ALA A 181 8.29 9.98 5.14
CA ALA A 181 8.77 9.98 3.76
C ALA A 181 9.69 8.80 3.44
N GLN A 182 10.46 8.30 4.42
CA GLN A 182 11.32 7.12 4.25
C GLN A 182 10.51 5.82 4.12
N ILE A 183 9.45 5.69 4.92
CA ILE A 183 8.53 4.54 4.88
C ILE A 183 7.80 4.49 3.53
N PHE A 184 7.38 5.64 3.01
CA PHE A 184 6.73 5.73 1.71
C PHE A 184 7.69 5.74 0.51
N ALA A 185 9.00 5.54 0.72
CA ALA A 185 9.97 5.51 -0.37
C ALA A 185 9.68 4.38 -1.38
N GLY A 186 9.12 3.26 -0.90
CA GLY A 186 8.65 2.17 -1.75
C GLY A 186 7.48 2.58 -2.65
N LEU A 187 6.53 3.37 -2.14
CA LEU A 187 5.35 3.83 -2.86
C LEU A 187 5.66 5.02 -3.80
N PHE A 188 6.59 5.88 -3.39
CA PHE A 188 7.04 7.06 -4.14
C PHE A 188 8.55 7.01 -4.40
N PRO A 189 9.01 6.13 -5.31
CA PRO A 189 10.44 5.98 -5.60
C PRO A 189 11.01 7.26 -6.23
N LYS A 190 12.05 7.82 -5.61
CA LYS A 190 12.76 9.03 -6.09
C LYS A 190 14.15 8.75 -6.66
N GLU A 191 14.70 7.55 -6.46
CA GLU A 191 16.08 7.24 -6.82
C GLU A 191 16.27 7.03 -8.33
N ASN A 192 15.41 6.20 -8.93
CA ASN A 192 15.53 5.87 -10.34
C ASN A 192 14.44 6.59 -11.16
N PRO A 193 14.78 7.40 -12.18
CA PRO A 193 13.81 8.11 -13.00
C PRO A 193 12.83 7.17 -13.72
N ARG A 194 13.21 5.90 -13.97
CA ARG A 194 12.28 4.90 -14.54
C ARG A 194 11.17 4.55 -13.55
N ASN A 195 11.52 4.21 -12.31
CA ASN A 195 10.56 3.86 -11.26
C ASN A 195 9.69 5.07 -10.90
N THR A 196 10.25 6.28 -10.88
CA THR A 196 9.48 7.52 -10.68
C THR A 196 8.42 7.72 -11.77
N ARG A 197 8.76 7.50 -13.05
CA ARG A 197 7.79 7.58 -14.16
C ARG A 197 6.72 6.50 -14.04
N PHE A 198 7.12 5.28 -13.69
CA PHE A 198 6.19 4.17 -13.47
C PHE A 198 5.17 4.50 -12.38
N ALA A 199 5.63 5.02 -11.23
CA ALA A 199 4.75 5.43 -10.14
C ALA A 199 3.80 6.56 -10.56
N ILE A 200 4.29 7.58 -11.28
CA ILE A 200 3.44 8.67 -11.81
C ILE A 200 2.35 8.09 -12.73
N ASN A 201 2.74 7.25 -13.69
CA ASN A 201 1.81 6.66 -14.65
C ASN A 201 0.77 5.77 -13.94
N PHE A 202 1.21 4.97 -12.97
CA PHE A 202 0.34 4.12 -12.17
C PHE A 202 -0.73 4.94 -11.43
N PHE A 203 -0.35 5.94 -10.63
CA PHE A 203 -1.32 6.77 -9.90
C PHE A 203 -2.22 7.59 -10.82
N THR A 204 -1.72 8.04 -11.99
CA THR A 204 -2.58 8.70 -12.99
C THR A 204 -3.61 7.75 -13.59
N SER A 205 -3.23 6.50 -13.88
CA SER A 205 -4.14 5.49 -14.42
C SER A 205 -5.25 5.08 -13.44
N ILE A 206 -5.01 5.28 -12.15
CA ILE A 206 -5.97 4.98 -11.07
C ILE A 206 -6.92 6.16 -10.79
N GLY A 207 -6.61 7.35 -11.34
CA GLY A 207 -7.36 8.58 -11.08
C GLY A 207 -6.84 9.38 -9.87
N LEU A 208 -5.70 9.00 -9.29
CA LEU A 208 -5.10 9.63 -8.11
C LEU A 208 -3.84 10.45 -8.46
N GLY A 209 -3.85 11.09 -9.63
CA GLY A 209 -2.71 11.84 -10.16
C GLY A 209 -2.20 12.95 -9.22
N GLY A 210 -3.10 13.57 -8.45
CA GLY A 210 -2.76 14.66 -7.51
C GLY A 210 -1.85 14.25 -6.34
N LEU A 211 -1.72 12.94 -6.07
CA LEU A 211 -0.74 12.44 -5.08
C LEU A 211 0.70 12.54 -5.60
N THR A 212 0.89 12.59 -6.91
CA THR A 212 2.22 12.52 -7.54
C THR A 212 2.84 13.86 -7.90
N ASP A 213 2.24 14.98 -7.48
CA ASP A 213 2.75 16.33 -7.79
C ASP A 213 4.21 16.52 -7.34
N GLY A 214 4.57 16.00 -6.16
CA GLY A 214 5.94 16.02 -5.67
C GLY A 214 6.90 15.20 -6.54
N LEU A 215 6.49 14.02 -7.02
CA LEU A 215 7.32 13.23 -7.94
C LEU A 215 7.50 13.92 -9.29
N ARG A 216 6.47 14.61 -9.78
CA ARG A 216 6.54 15.38 -11.04
C ARG A 216 7.51 16.54 -10.94
N THR A 217 7.54 17.27 -9.81
CA THR A 217 8.52 18.34 -9.60
C THR A 217 9.93 17.79 -9.44
N HIS A 218 10.11 16.67 -8.73
CA HIS A 218 11.39 15.97 -8.64
C HIS A 218 11.90 15.52 -10.01
N LEU A 219 11.05 14.97 -10.88
CA LEU A 219 11.42 14.54 -12.23
C LEU A 219 11.76 15.75 -13.13
N LYS A 220 11.02 16.85 -13.04
CA LYS A 220 11.34 18.11 -13.76
C LYS A 220 12.69 18.71 -13.31
N ASN A 221 13.05 18.52 -12.04
CA ASN A 221 14.31 19.01 -11.47
C ASN A 221 15.47 18.02 -11.64
N ALA A 222 15.21 16.73 -11.89
CA ALA A 222 16.24 15.70 -12.03
C ALA A 222 17.28 16.01 -13.13
N PRO A 223 16.92 16.49 -14.34
CA PRO A 223 17.92 16.90 -15.34
C PRO A 223 18.79 18.06 -14.85
N LYS A 224 18.21 19.01 -14.09
CA LYS A 224 18.92 20.16 -13.53
C LYS A 224 19.84 19.75 -12.38
N MET A 225 19.46 18.75 -11.60
CA MET A 225 20.29 18.18 -10.53
C MET A 225 21.43 17.33 -11.10
N ILE A 226 21.19 16.51 -12.14
CA ILE A 226 22.24 15.76 -12.82
C ILE A 226 23.24 16.70 -13.51
N MET A 227 22.76 17.78 -14.16
CA MET A 227 23.64 18.80 -14.74
C MET A 227 24.44 19.56 -13.67
N LYS A 228 23.82 19.88 -12.52
CA LYS A 228 24.53 20.48 -11.38
C LYS A 228 25.52 19.53 -10.73
N GLN A 229 25.18 18.25 -10.61
CA GLN A 229 26.01 17.22 -9.99
C GLN A 229 27.20 16.89 -10.90
N ALA A 230 26.99 16.77 -12.21
CA ALA A 230 28.05 16.65 -13.21
C ALA A 230 28.94 17.90 -13.28
N ALA A 231 28.37 19.11 -13.17
CA ALA A 231 29.14 20.36 -13.10
C ALA A 231 29.95 20.46 -11.79
N MET A 232 29.41 19.97 -10.68
CA MET A 232 30.10 19.94 -9.39
C MET A 232 31.18 18.86 -9.34
N GLU A 233 30.98 17.71 -10.01
CA GLU A 233 32.00 16.68 -10.22
C GLU A 233 33.12 17.17 -11.15
N GLN A 234 32.79 17.94 -12.20
CA GLN A 234 33.79 18.60 -13.03
C GLN A 234 34.58 19.68 -12.27
N MET A 235 33.95 20.38 -11.31
CA MET A 235 34.65 21.30 -10.39
C MET A 235 35.46 20.56 -9.32
N ALA A 236 35.03 19.39 -8.86
CA ALA A 236 35.73 18.60 -7.84
C ALA A 236 36.91 17.78 -8.41
N ALA A 237 36.83 17.36 -9.68
CA ALA A 237 37.92 16.71 -10.41
C ALA A 237 38.95 17.71 -10.99
N GLY A 238 38.66 19.02 -10.94
CA GLY A 238 39.53 20.10 -11.38
C GLY A 238 40.34 20.72 -10.23
N GLY A 239 41.35 20.00 -9.73
CA GLY A 239 42.31 20.55 -8.77
C GLY A 239 43.45 21.32 -9.43
N GLY A 240 43.45 22.66 -9.33
CA GLY A 240 44.64 23.50 -9.49
C GLY A 240 44.37 24.92 -10.03
N PRO A 241 44.72 26.01 -9.31
CA PRO A 241 44.57 27.37 -9.82
C PRO A 241 45.76 27.69 -10.73
N GLY A 242 45.50 27.94 -12.01
CA GLY A 242 46.56 28.23 -12.98
C GLY A 242 46.04 28.90 -14.24
N ALA A 243 46.23 30.22 -14.27
CA ALA A 243 46.25 31.11 -15.43
C ALA A 243 44.92 31.41 -16.15
N ALA A 244 44.67 32.71 -16.25
CA ALA A 244 43.65 33.36 -17.03
C ALA A 244 43.62 32.88 -18.49
N ALA A 245 42.39 32.63 -18.98
CA ALA A 245 42.02 32.89 -20.36
C ALA A 245 40.57 33.38 -20.32
N ASP A 246 40.46 34.69 -20.40
CA ASP A 246 39.35 35.41 -20.99
C ASP A 246 38.83 34.72 -22.27
N SER A 247 37.56 34.32 -22.24
CA SER A 247 36.79 34.20 -23.47
C SER A 247 35.37 34.66 -23.22
N SER A 248 35.21 35.98 -23.16
CA SER A 248 33.99 36.65 -23.56
C SER A 248 33.70 36.29 -25.02
N SER A 249 32.82 35.32 -25.24
CA SER A 249 32.18 35.15 -26.54
C SER A 249 30.77 35.70 -26.45
N ASP A 250 30.73 37.02 -26.50
CA ASP A 250 29.58 37.80 -26.90
C ASP A 250 29.41 37.53 -28.40
N SER A 251 28.35 36.84 -28.79
CA SER A 251 27.92 36.82 -30.18
C SER A 251 26.41 37.00 -30.22
N SER A 252 26.06 38.28 -30.33
CA SER A 252 24.78 38.78 -30.77
C SER A 252 24.46 38.33 -32.20
N SER A 253 23.16 38.09 -32.40
CA SER A 253 22.38 38.23 -33.64
C SER A 253 22.76 37.42 -34.88
N SER A 254 21.85 36.51 -35.26
CA SER A 254 21.32 36.50 -36.62
C SER A 254 19.86 36.05 -36.60
N SER A 255 18.99 37.02 -36.86
CA SER A 255 17.63 36.86 -37.34
C SER A 255 17.57 35.93 -38.55
N SER A 256 16.66 34.97 -38.55
CA SER A 256 16.18 34.31 -39.76
C SER A 256 14.66 34.29 -39.70
N SER A 257 14.11 35.21 -40.46
CA SER A 257 12.74 35.31 -40.88
C SER A 257 12.40 34.15 -41.80
N ASP A 258 11.41 33.34 -41.43
CA ASP A 258 10.66 32.55 -42.41
C ASP A 258 9.18 32.82 -42.21
N SER A 259 8.69 33.66 -43.13
CA SER A 259 7.29 33.94 -43.37
C SER A 259 6.72 32.80 -44.23
N SER A 260 5.67 32.16 -43.77
CA SER A 260 4.71 31.51 -44.66
C SER A 260 3.32 31.66 -44.06
N SER A 261 2.67 32.70 -44.56
CA SER A 261 1.23 32.89 -44.59
C SER A 261 0.58 31.76 -45.38
N ASP A 262 -0.47 31.15 -44.83
CA ASP A 262 -1.60 30.70 -45.63
C ASP A 262 -2.88 30.92 -44.82
N SER A 263 -3.62 31.93 -45.28
CA SER A 263 -4.98 32.24 -44.89
C SER A 263 -5.90 31.51 -45.85
N ASP A 264 -6.74 30.60 -45.36
CA ASP A 264 -7.96 30.23 -46.09
C ASP A 264 -9.15 30.37 -45.14
N SER A 265 -9.83 31.49 -45.32
CA SER A 265 -11.16 31.76 -44.83
C SER A 265 -12.12 31.43 -45.96
N SER A 266 -13.02 30.47 -45.76
CA SER A 266 -14.27 30.43 -46.53
C SER A 266 -15.44 30.29 -45.57
N SER A 267 -16.06 31.44 -45.32
CA SER A 267 -17.41 31.57 -44.82
C SER A 267 -18.41 31.29 -45.94
N SER A 268 -19.43 30.47 -45.69
CA SER A 268 -20.72 30.62 -46.34
C SER A 268 -21.84 30.30 -45.37
N SER A 269 -22.51 31.37 -44.97
CA SER A 269 -23.79 31.47 -44.27
C SER A 269 -24.96 30.99 -45.11
N SER A 270 -26.00 30.44 -44.47
CA SER A 270 -27.44 30.78 -44.62
C SER A 270 -28.26 29.69 -43.89
N SER A 271 -28.95 30.03 -42.79
CA SER A 271 -30.42 30.24 -42.70
C SER A 271 -31.22 29.04 -43.26
N SER A 272 -32.18 28.43 -42.57
CA SER A 272 -33.35 29.06 -41.99
C SER A 272 -34.25 28.04 -41.26
N SER A 273 -35.03 28.55 -40.30
CA SER A 273 -36.47 28.28 -40.06
C SER A 273 -36.98 26.87 -39.65
N SER A 274 -37.46 26.82 -38.41
CA SER A 274 -38.87 26.60 -38.03
C SER A 274 -39.46 25.18 -37.94
N SER A 275 -40.37 25.06 -36.94
CA SER A 275 -41.52 24.13 -36.78
C SER A 275 -41.18 22.66 -36.52
N ASP A 276 -41.97 21.86 -35.82
CA ASP A 276 -43.06 21.91 -34.82
C ASP A 276 -43.43 20.41 -34.66
N SER A 277 -43.94 20.00 -33.49
CA SER A 277 -44.62 18.71 -33.22
C SER A 277 -43.75 17.43 -33.31
N ASP A 278 -43.86 16.40 -32.46
CA ASP A 278 -44.91 15.89 -31.56
C ASP A 278 -44.36 15.53 -30.16
#